data_AF-A0ABD3NIG4-F1
#
_entry.id   AF-A0ABD3NIG4-F1
#
_cell.length_a   1.000
_cell.length_b   1.000
_cell.length_c   1.000
_cell.angle_alpha   90.00
_cell.angle_beta   90.00
_cell.angle_gamma   90.00
#
_symmetry.space_group_name_H-M   'P 1'
#
loop_
_entity.id
_entity.type
_entity.pdbx_description
1 polymer ?
#
loop_
_entity_poly.entity_id
_entity_poly.type
_entity_poly.pdbx_seq_one_letter_code
_entity_poly.pdbx_strand_id
1 'polypeptide(L)'
;MVVSRTFYRRRLPSTSISFSSPEGREVKETGITFGTFACLAKCQGLDVDAVYGSNSTVDDFRRIVKWTCTDPSSSLSSSPSSSERRRRHRPASFLVVSYTRKVIGQTGTGHFSPIGAYDEASDHVLVLDTARFKYGPHWIPLQLMFDALLPEDPDTGKSRGYMVLSYDGFEGGSSAEKNDAQSSCPLPLSVLFGSKKSKDFLRREYKHFLGGNAATLQSVVSFWTKNHSQDNFVWELVEPQLQPVDSADIELVDSVRRLLRSLIEADDHASGVISEDMMLTSSESAKYPGECCKNSHDSRGGSSAGRSLDISPGEVLYIIYLASLPPDARRNVVYKNSIDDDDDDARMARKQILDEAALISYAIETCDADV
;
A
#
# COMPACT_ATOMS: atom_id res chain seq x y z
N MET A 1 -31.25 16.06 -32.86
CA MET A 1 -29.93 15.69 -32.34
C MET A 1 -30.01 15.56 -30.83
N VAL A 2 -29.96 14.34 -30.30
CA VAL A 2 -29.86 14.11 -28.86
C VAL A 2 -28.39 14.35 -28.47
N VAL A 3 -28.12 15.45 -27.78
CA VAL A 3 -26.80 15.70 -27.19
C VAL A 3 -26.64 14.69 -26.06
N SER A 4 -25.90 13.61 -26.32
CA SER A 4 -25.48 12.66 -25.29
C SER A 4 -24.65 13.44 -24.27
N ARG A 5 -25.25 13.76 -23.12
CA ARG A 5 -24.54 14.31 -21.96
C ARG A 5 -23.62 13.21 -21.44
N THR A 6 -22.47 13.07 -22.06
CA THR A 6 -21.40 12.22 -21.57
C THR A 6 -20.81 12.91 -20.35
N PHE A 7 -21.11 12.37 -19.18
CA PHE A 7 -20.43 12.77 -17.94
C PHE A 7 -18.92 12.70 -18.18
N TYR A 8 -18.19 13.73 -17.76
CA TYR A 8 -16.73 13.72 -17.79
C TYR A 8 -16.23 12.49 -17.03
N ARG A 9 -15.68 11.52 -17.76
CA ARG A 9 -14.97 10.38 -17.18
C ARG A 9 -13.51 10.77 -17.15
N ARG A 10 -13.02 11.12 -15.95
CA ARG A 10 -11.58 11.26 -15.73
C ARG A 10 -10.93 9.94 -16.16
N ARG A 11 -9.97 9.98 -17.08
CA ARG A 11 -9.12 8.83 -17.34
C ARG A 11 -8.40 8.51 -16.03
N LEU A 12 -8.64 7.31 -15.51
CA LEU A 12 -7.93 6.83 -14.34
C LEU A 12 -6.43 6.79 -14.65
N PRO A 13 -5.56 7.12 -13.68
CA PRO A 13 -4.13 6.84 -13.80
C PRO A 13 -3.92 5.37 -14.15
N SER A 14 -2.85 5.04 -14.88
CA SER A 14 -2.57 3.64 -15.24
C SER A 14 -2.28 2.74 -14.04
N THR A 15 -1.99 3.30 -12.87
CA THR A 15 -1.86 2.61 -11.56
C THR A 15 -3.19 2.34 -10.87
N SER A 16 -4.31 2.78 -11.43
CA SER A 16 -5.63 2.55 -10.85
C SER A 16 -6.34 1.43 -11.59
N ILE A 17 -6.81 0.43 -10.84
CA ILE A 17 -7.65 -0.62 -11.38
C ILE A 17 -8.95 0.03 -11.87
N SER A 18 -9.23 -0.10 -13.17
CA SER A 18 -10.51 0.36 -13.71
C SER A 18 -11.64 -0.44 -13.09
N PHE A 19 -12.69 0.23 -12.62
CA PHE A 19 -13.93 -0.43 -12.17
C PHE A 19 -14.58 -1.33 -13.25
N SER A 20 -14.18 -1.19 -14.52
CA SER A 20 -14.62 -2.07 -15.61
C SER A 20 -13.76 -3.33 -15.80
N SER A 21 -12.58 -3.42 -15.16
CA SER A 21 -11.72 -4.62 -15.23
C SER A 21 -12.39 -5.80 -14.51
N PRO A 22 -11.92 -7.05 -14.71
CA PRO A 22 -12.38 -8.19 -13.92
C PRO A 22 -12.27 -7.95 -12.40
N GLU A 23 -11.13 -7.45 -11.94
CA GLU A 23 -10.85 -7.14 -10.53
C GLU A 23 -11.75 -6.01 -10.01
N GLY A 24 -11.92 -4.95 -10.81
CA GLY A 24 -12.82 -3.85 -10.47
C GLY A 24 -14.29 -4.27 -10.43
N ARG A 25 -14.68 -5.27 -11.23
CA ARG A 25 -16.02 -5.86 -11.21
C ARG A 25 -16.24 -6.76 -10.00
N GLU A 26 -15.25 -7.55 -9.61
CA GLU A 26 -15.28 -8.35 -8.39
C GLU A 26 -15.47 -7.46 -7.16
N VAL A 27 -14.63 -6.43 -6.99
CA VAL A 27 -14.78 -5.44 -5.90
C VAL A 27 -16.14 -4.73 -5.94
N LYS A 28 -16.69 -4.51 -7.14
CA LYS A 28 -18.04 -3.93 -7.29
C LYS A 28 -19.15 -4.89 -6.84
N GLU A 29 -18.94 -6.20 -6.98
CA GLU A 29 -19.91 -7.24 -6.62
C GLU A 29 -19.84 -7.59 -5.13
N THR A 30 -18.63 -7.79 -4.58
CA THR A 30 -18.42 -8.30 -3.22
C THR A 30 -18.02 -7.21 -2.22
N GLY A 31 -17.46 -6.09 -2.68
CA GLY A 31 -16.85 -5.09 -1.82
C GLY A 31 -15.42 -5.45 -1.44
N ILE A 32 -14.97 -5.01 -0.26
CA ILE A 32 -13.66 -5.34 0.33
C ILE A 32 -13.81 -5.56 1.83
N THR A 33 -12.96 -6.41 2.40
CA THR A 33 -12.91 -6.70 3.84
C THR A 33 -12.17 -5.60 4.61
N PHE A 34 -12.25 -5.66 5.95
CA PHE A 34 -11.52 -4.75 6.84
C PHE A 34 -10.01 -4.79 6.57
N GLY A 35 -9.35 -5.95 6.65
CA GLY A 35 -7.90 -6.04 6.40
C GLY A 35 -7.52 -5.67 4.96
N THR A 36 -8.38 -5.94 3.98
CA THR A 36 -8.18 -5.51 2.60
C THR A 36 -8.07 -3.99 2.52
N PHE A 37 -8.96 -3.25 3.18
CA PHE A 37 -8.88 -1.79 3.26
C PHE A 37 -7.58 -1.33 3.93
N ALA A 38 -7.21 -1.90 5.09
CA ALA A 38 -5.97 -1.52 5.79
C ALA A 38 -4.74 -1.70 4.89
N CYS A 39 -4.63 -2.86 4.26
CA CYS A 39 -3.48 -3.14 3.42
C CYS A 39 -3.52 -2.30 2.11
N LEU A 40 -4.70 -1.94 1.58
CA LEU A 40 -4.78 -0.96 0.48
C LEU A 40 -4.28 0.41 0.91
N ALA A 41 -4.68 0.90 2.08
CA ALA A 41 -4.20 2.17 2.60
C ALA A 41 -2.69 2.17 2.86
N LYS A 42 -2.14 1.08 3.43
CA LYS A 42 -0.68 0.90 3.59
C LYS A 42 0.05 0.88 2.26
N CYS A 43 -0.45 0.16 1.26
CA CYS A 43 0.14 0.14 -0.08
C CYS A 43 0.09 1.50 -0.79
N GLN A 44 -0.75 2.43 -0.33
CA GLN A 44 -0.82 3.81 -0.83
C GLN A 44 0.02 4.78 0.00
N GLY A 45 0.90 4.28 0.87
CA GLY A 45 1.83 5.10 1.65
C GLY A 45 1.24 5.74 2.90
N LEU A 46 0.12 5.22 3.39
CA LEU A 46 -0.46 5.67 4.66
C LEU A 46 -0.03 4.73 5.79
N ASP A 47 0.21 5.31 6.95
CA ASP A 47 0.24 4.57 8.18
C ASP A 47 -1.18 4.23 8.59
N VAL A 48 -1.36 2.97 8.97
CA VAL A 48 -2.65 2.41 9.30
C VAL A 48 -2.55 1.71 10.64
N ASP A 49 -3.21 2.30 11.64
CA ASP A 49 -3.52 1.65 12.91
C ASP A 49 -4.95 1.11 12.82
N ALA A 50 -5.08 -0.19 12.53
CA ALA A 50 -6.35 -0.87 12.32
C ALA A 50 -6.70 -1.71 13.55
N VAL A 51 -7.85 -1.43 14.14
CA VAL A 51 -8.33 -2.11 15.35
C VAL A 51 -9.69 -2.75 15.08
N TYR A 52 -9.73 -4.07 15.18
CA TYR A 52 -10.97 -4.82 15.18
C TYR A 52 -11.81 -4.43 16.41
N GLY A 53 -13.12 -4.25 16.24
CA GLY A 53 -14.04 -3.90 17.32
C GLY A 53 -13.97 -4.86 18.49
N SER A 54 -13.80 -6.16 18.24
CA SER A 54 -13.60 -7.19 19.27
C SER A 54 -12.33 -7.02 20.10
N ASN A 55 -11.36 -6.26 19.60
CA ASN A 55 -10.04 -6.05 20.22
C ASN A 55 -9.93 -4.65 20.85
N SER A 56 -11.05 -3.96 21.05
CA SER A 56 -11.12 -2.61 21.60
C SER A 56 -12.26 -2.51 22.61
N THR A 57 -12.25 -1.46 23.42
CA THR A 57 -13.44 -1.03 24.19
C THR A 57 -14.06 0.22 23.58
N VAL A 58 -15.28 0.58 24.00
CA VAL A 58 -15.92 1.85 23.61
C VAL A 58 -15.13 3.05 24.12
N ASP A 59 -14.48 2.95 25.28
CA ASP A 59 -13.66 4.02 25.83
C ASP A 59 -12.38 4.24 25.03
N ASP A 60 -11.76 3.16 24.55
CA ASP A 60 -10.65 3.24 23.60
C ASP A 60 -11.09 3.90 22.30
N PHE A 61 -12.23 3.47 21.75
CA PHE A 61 -12.78 4.07 20.53
C PHE A 61 -13.08 5.56 20.73
N ARG A 62 -13.68 5.95 21.86
CA ARG A 62 -13.94 7.36 22.20
C ARG A 62 -12.66 8.19 22.26
N ARG A 63 -11.60 7.65 22.86
CA ARG A 63 -10.29 8.29 22.90
C ARG A 63 -9.72 8.51 21.48
N ILE A 64 -9.82 7.52 20.60
CA ILE A 64 -9.38 7.63 19.19
C ILE A 64 -10.22 8.65 18.42
N VAL A 65 -11.54 8.64 18.58
CA VAL A 65 -12.46 9.62 17.98
C VAL A 65 -12.09 11.03 18.43
N LYS A 66 -11.92 11.27 19.73
CA LYS A 66 -11.50 12.57 20.27
C LYS A 66 -10.18 13.03 19.65
N TRP A 67 -9.18 12.17 19.62
CA TRP A 67 -7.86 12.50 19.08
C TRP A 67 -7.90 12.81 17.57
N THR A 68 -8.59 11.98 16.77
CA THR A 68 -8.65 12.15 15.32
C THR A 68 -9.54 13.32 14.87
N CYS A 69 -10.56 13.68 15.66
CA CYS A 69 -11.48 14.78 15.37
C CYS A 69 -11.05 16.12 15.99
N THR A 70 -9.95 16.18 16.75
CA THR A 70 -9.42 17.43 17.31
C THR A 70 -8.05 17.74 16.73
N ASP A 71 -7.76 19.02 16.46
CA ASP A 71 -6.44 19.44 15.99
C ASP A 71 -5.52 19.65 17.20
N PRO A 72 -4.52 18.79 17.46
CA PRO A 72 -3.60 18.99 18.58
C PRO A 72 -2.82 20.31 18.47
N SER A 73 -2.64 20.85 17.25
CA SER A 73 -1.92 22.11 17.01
C SER A 73 -2.72 23.37 17.37
N SER A 74 -4.03 23.24 17.61
CA SER A 74 -4.89 24.35 18.07
C SER A 74 -4.62 24.77 19.52
N SER A 75 -3.84 23.98 20.27
CA SER A 75 -3.53 24.20 21.69
C SER A 75 -2.13 24.80 21.96
N LEU A 76 -1.24 24.87 20.96
CA LEU A 76 0.09 25.50 21.12
C LEU A 76 0.10 26.94 20.60
N SER A 77 0.17 27.90 21.52
CA SER A 77 0.15 29.36 21.28
C SER A 77 1.46 29.95 20.73
N SER A 78 2.40 29.13 20.26
CA SER A 78 3.71 29.61 19.80
C SER A 78 3.72 29.89 18.30
N SER A 79 4.12 31.12 17.94
CA SER A 79 4.22 31.61 16.56
C SER A 79 5.09 30.67 15.70
N PRO A 80 4.55 30.10 14.60
CA PRO A 80 5.31 29.17 13.76
C PRO A 80 6.25 29.92 12.82
N SER A 81 7.36 29.27 12.49
CA SER A 81 8.25 29.68 11.40
C SER A 81 7.57 29.56 10.02
N SER A 82 8.13 30.22 9.00
CA SER A 82 7.56 30.29 7.64
C SER A 82 7.49 28.93 6.91
N SER A 83 8.30 27.95 7.30
CA SER A 83 8.27 26.57 6.77
C SER A 83 7.20 25.70 7.45
N GLU A 84 6.90 25.90 8.73
CA GLU A 84 5.84 25.20 9.46
C GLU A 84 4.44 25.60 9.00
N ARG A 85 4.26 26.85 8.53
CA ARG A 85 2.97 27.34 8.01
C ARG A 85 2.46 26.56 6.79
N ARG A 86 3.35 25.92 6.02
CA ARG A 86 2.97 25.11 4.84
C ARG A 86 2.53 23.69 5.19
N ARG A 87 2.97 23.14 6.34
CA ARG A 87 2.57 21.80 6.81
C ARG A 87 1.28 21.81 7.66
N ARG A 88 0.94 22.93 8.29
CA ARG A 88 -0.20 23.10 9.22
C ARG A 88 -1.63 23.03 8.65
N HIS A 89 -1.82 22.76 7.36
CA HIS A 89 -3.16 22.75 6.75
C HIS A 89 -3.71 21.38 6.39
N ARG A 90 -3.00 20.29 6.73
CA ARG A 90 -3.51 18.94 6.55
C ARG A 90 -3.74 18.30 7.91
N PRO A 91 -4.92 17.75 8.20
CA PRO A 91 -5.08 16.88 9.37
C PRO A 91 -4.05 15.76 9.26
N ALA A 92 -3.28 15.56 10.33
CA ALA A 92 -2.21 14.55 10.39
C ALA A 92 -2.77 13.12 10.33
N SER A 93 -4.06 12.96 10.62
CA SER A 93 -4.74 11.69 10.70
C SER A 93 -6.21 11.75 10.32
N PHE A 94 -6.77 10.63 9.88
CA PHE A 94 -8.19 10.46 9.58
C PHE A 94 -8.71 9.17 10.21
N LEU A 95 -9.93 9.19 10.74
CA LEU A 95 -10.60 8.00 11.24
C LEU A 95 -11.57 7.43 10.19
N VAL A 96 -11.42 6.15 9.87
CA VAL A 96 -12.35 5.39 9.03
C VAL A 96 -12.95 4.27 9.86
N VAL A 97 -14.26 4.08 9.77
CA VAL A 97 -14.96 2.96 10.40
C VAL A 97 -15.45 1.96 9.37
N SER A 98 -15.31 0.68 9.67
CA SER A 98 -16.04 -0.42 9.04
C SER A 98 -17.11 -0.89 10.01
N TYR A 99 -18.37 -0.81 9.64
CA TYR A 99 -19.49 -1.07 10.55
C TYR A 99 -20.65 -1.76 9.83
N THR A 100 -21.51 -2.43 10.58
CA THR A 100 -22.75 -2.99 10.04
C THR A 100 -23.90 -1.98 10.15
N ARG A 101 -24.58 -1.74 9.02
CA ARG A 101 -25.78 -0.90 8.97
C ARG A 101 -26.95 -1.48 9.76
N LYS A 102 -26.97 -2.80 9.96
CA LYS A 102 -28.05 -3.49 10.68
C LYS A 102 -28.21 -2.99 12.11
N VAL A 103 -27.11 -2.78 12.83
CA VAL A 103 -27.13 -2.34 14.24
C VAL A 103 -27.73 -0.94 14.37
N ILE A 104 -27.45 -0.06 13.41
CA ILE A 104 -27.94 1.32 13.41
C ILE A 104 -29.27 1.51 12.67
N GLY A 105 -29.97 0.42 12.34
CA GLY A 105 -31.29 0.46 11.69
C GLY A 105 -31.27 0.93 10.22
N GLN A 106 -30.13 0.88 9.55
CA GLN A 106 -30.00 1.26 8.14
C GLN A 106 -30.08 0.07 7.19
N THR A 107 -30.46 0.35 5.94
CA THR A 107 -30.53 -0.67 4.89
C THR A 107 -29.14 -1.02 4.36
N GLY A 108 -28.80 -2.30 4.43
CA GLY A 108 -27.53 -2.87 3.97
C GLY A 108 -26.86 -3.72 5.05
N THR A 109 -25.67 -4.24 4.73
CA THR A 109 -24.82 -5.01 5.65
C THR A 109 -23.60 -4.18 6.05
N GLY A 110 -22.40 -4.55 5.60
CA GLY A 110 -21.15 -3.83 5.87
C GLY A 110 -21.05 -2.50 5.14
N HIS A 111 -20.43 -1.51 5.77
CA HIS A 111 -20.16 -0.21 5.17
C HIS A 111 -18.87 0.40 5.72
N PHE A 112 -18.17 1.15 4.86
CA PHE A 112 -17.03 1.97 5.25
C PHE A 112 -17.39 3.45 5.12
N SER A 113 -17.04 4.25 6.12
CA SER A 113 -17.14 5.70 6.03
C SER A 113 -16.13 6.40 6.94
N PRO A 114 -15.64 7.59 6.54
CA PRO A 114 -14.89 8.45 7.44
C PRO A 114 -15.76 9.00 8.58
N ILE A 115 -15.15 9.20 9.74
CA ILE A 115 -15.71 10.03 10.81
C ILE A 115 -15.21 11.47 10.60
N GLY A 116 -16.17 12.39 10.46
CA GLY A 116 -15.88 13.79 10.14
C GLY A 116 -15.80 14.73 11.34
N ALA A 117 -16.48 14.38 12.44
CA ALA A 117 -16.52 15.19 13.65
C ALA A 117 -16.99 14.37 14.86
N TYR A 118 -16.75 14.90 16.05
CA TYR A 118 -17.25 14.40 17.32
C TYR A 118 -17.89 15.54 18.10
N ASP A 119 -19.10 15.32 18.61
CA ASP A 119 -19.77 16.24 19.52
C ASP A 119 -19.72 15.67 20.94
N GLU A 120 -18.88 16.26 21.79
CA GLU A 120 -18.64 15.77 23.15
C GLU A 120 -19.86 15.94 24.05
N ALA A 121 -20.67 16.98 23.85
CA ALA A 121 -21.83 17.27 24.68
C ALA A 121 -22.93 16.20 24.54
N SER A 122 -23.17 15.73 23.31
CA SER A 122 -24.14 14.66 23.05
C SER A 122 -23.53 13.26 22.93
N ASP A 123 -22.20 13.12 22.96
CA ASP A 123 -21.45 11.89 22.67
C ASP A 123 -21.83 11.26 21.30
N HIS A 124 -21.85 12.08 20.25
CA HIS A 124 -22.16 11.64 18.89
C HIS A 124 -20.98 11.80 17.93
N VAL A 125 -20.91 10.90 16.95
CA VAL A 125 -19.96 10.97 15.84
C VAL A 125 -20.67 11.32 14.55
N LEU A 126 -20.08 12.21 13.74
CA LEU A 126 -20.57 12.55 12.42
C LEU A 126 -19.99 11.56 11.40
N VAL A 127 -20.84 10.73 10.82
CA VAL A 127 -20.48 9.80 9.75
C VAL A 127 -20.61 10.49 8.41
N LEU A 128 -19.53 10.55 7.64
CA LEU A 128 -19.52 11.05 6.27
C LEU A 128 -19.88 9.91 5.29
N ASP A 129 -21.15 9.50 5.30
CA ASP A 129 -21.63 8.31 4.56
C ASP A 129 -21.26 8.39 3.06
N THR A 130 -20.49 7.41 2.60
CA THR A 130 -19.97 7.37 1.23
C THR A 130 -21.03 6.94 0.21
N ALA A 131 -22.11 6.27 0.65
CA ALA A 131 -23.26 5.91 -0.16
C ALA A 131 -24.32 7.03 -0.15
N ARG A 132 -23.93 8.22 -0.62
CA ARG A 132 -24.76 9.45 -0.66
C ARG A 132 -26.11 9.33 -1.35
N PHE A 133 -26.31 8.28 -2.15
CA PHE A 133 -27.59 7.97 -2.79
C PHE A 133 -28.61 7.34 -1.82
N LYS A 134 -28.17 6.85 -0.65
CA LYS A 134 -29.01 6.27 0.41
C LYS A 134 -29.11 7.20 1.61
N TYR A 135 -27.98 7.67 2.12
CA TYR A 135 -27.91 8.48 3.33
C TYR A 135 -26.92 9.63 3.14
N GLY A 136 -27.29 10.83 3.59
CA GLY A 136 -26.35 11.94 3.72
C GLY A 136 -25.46 11.79 4.95
N PRO A 137 -24.57 12.77 5.20
CA PRO A 137 -23.86 12.85 6.48
C PRO A 137 -24.85 12.88 7.65
N HIS A 138 -24.60 12.09 8.68
CA HIS A 138 -25.51 11.94 9.81
C HIS A 138 -24.77 11.67 11.12
N TRP A 139 -25.39 12.06 12.22
CA TRP A 139 -24.86 11.85 13.56
C TRP A 139 -25.36 10.52 14.13
N ILE A 140 -24.47 9.77 14.78
CA ILE A 140 -24.78 8.52 15.47
C ILE A 140 -24.23 8.59 16.90
N PRO A 141 -24.96 8.14 17.93
CA PRO A 141 -24.40 7.99 19.27
C PRO A 141 -23.12 7.15 19.22
N LEU A 142 -22.06 7.59 19.90
CA LEU A 142 -20.76 6.94 19.84
C LEU A 142 -20.81 5.46 20.27
N GLN A 143 -21.55 5.18 21.34
CA GLN A 143 -21.81 3.80 21.78
C GLN A 143 -22.47 2.97 20.69
N LEU A 144 -23.50 3.51 20.03
CA LEU A 144 -24.22 2.79 18.97
C LEU A 144 -23.32 2.55 17.73
N MET A 145 -22.43 3.49 17.41
CA MET A 145 -21.41 3.27 16.39
C MET A 145 -20.46 2.16 16.81
N PHE A 146 -19.96 2.16 18.04
CA PHE A 146 -19.06 1.11 18.54
C PHE A 146 -19.73 -0.27 18.50
N ASP A 147 -20.99 -0.37 18.93
CA ASP A 147 -21.78 -1.60 18.85
C ASP A 147 -21.92 -2.09 17.40
N ALA A 148 -21.92 -1.19 16.42
CA ALA A 148 -21.96 -1.53 15.00
C ALA A 148 -20.63 -2.07 14.45
N LEU A 149 -19.53 -1.96 15.19
CA LEU A 149 -18.22 -2.52 14.84
C LEU A 149 -18.08 -3.99 15.27
N LEU A 150 -18.83 -4.40 16.31
CA LEU A 150 -18.66 -5.70 16.96
C LEU A 150 -19.15 -6.91 16.15
N PRO A 151 -20.30 -6.85 15.43
CA PRO A 151 -20.79 -8.00 14.69
C PRO A 151 -19.81 -8.46 13.61
N GLU A 152 -19.65 -9.78 13.53
CA GLU A 152 -18.75 -10.42 12.57
C GLU A 152 -19.14 -10.09 11.12
N ASP A 153 -18.12 -10.01 10.28
CA ASP A 153 -18.24 -9.97 8.85
C ASP A 153 -18.28 -11.42 8.31
N PRO A 154 -19.38 -11.85 7.66
CA PRO A 154 -19.53 -13.24 7.22
C PRO A 154 -18.43 -13.71 6.28
N ASP A 155 -17.78 -12.79 5.57
CA ASP A 155 -16.70 -13.10 4.62
C ASP A 155 -15.38 -13.45 5.33
N THR A 156 -15.19 -13.03 6.59
CA THR A 156 -13.92 -13.22 7.32
C THR A 156 -14.07 -13.91 8.68
N GLY A 157 -15.28 -14.02 9.22
CA GLY A 157 -15.53 -14.53 10.57
C GLY A 157 -14.94 -13.64 11.68
N LYS A 158 -14.47 -12.42 11.37
CA LYS A 158 -13.92 -11.45 12.33
C LYS A 158 -14.88 -10.28 12.50
N SER A 159 -14.82 -9.59 13.64
CA SER A 159 -15.56 -8.34 13.80
C SER A 159 -15.17 -7.34 12.71
N ARG A 160 -15.94 -6.26 12.57
CA ARG A 160 -15.47 -5.09 11.81
C ARG A 160 -14.58 -4.24 12.73
N GLY A 161 -14.45 -2.94 12.51
CA GLY A 161 -13.51 -2.15 13.31
C GLY A 161 -13.33 -0.71 12.86
N TYR A 162 -12.31 -0.07 13.38
CA TYR A 162 -11.92 1.30 13.01
C TYR A 162 -10.43 1.36 12.65
N MET A 163 -10.07 2.34 11.83
CA MET A 163 -8.71 2.55 11.36
C MET A 163 -8.33 4.01 11.44
N VAL A 164 -7.18 4.30 12.06
CA VAL A 164 -6.54 5.60 11.95
C VAL A 164 -5.58 5.56 10.77
N LEU A 165 -5.78 6.48 9.82
CA LEU A 165 -4.92 6.68 8.66
C LEU A 165 -4.09 7.93 8.86
N SER A 166 -2.76 7.89 8.71
CA SER A 166 -1.88 9.05 8.90
C SER A 166 -0.70 9.04 7.91
N TYR A 167 -0.02 10.17 7.77
CA TYR A 167 1.19 10.28 6.93
C TYR A 167 2.51 10.11 7.72
N ASP A 168 2.50 10.42 9.02
CA ASP A 168 3.70 10.52 9.87
C ASP A 168 3.62 9.62 11.14
N GLY A 169 2.72 8.63 11.15
CA GLY A 169 2.49 7.72 12.27
C GLY A 169 1.42 8.16 13.28
N PHE A 170 1.01 7.22 14.14
CA PHE A 170 0.03 7.42 15.21
C PHE A 170 0.71 7.48 16.59
N GLU A 171 0.90 8.69 17.14
CA GLU A 171 1.50 8.88 18.49
C GLU A 171 0.48 8.82 19.64
N GLY A 172 -0.82 8.71 19.35
CA GLY A 172 -1.92 8.89 20.32
C GLY A 172 -2.31 7.66 21.16
N GLY A 173 -1.55 6.56 21.15
CA GLY A 173 -1.97 5.32 21.80
C GLY A 173 -0.85 4.50 22.45
N SER A 174 -0.55 4.76 23.73
CA SER A 174 0.06 3.76 24.59
C SER A 174 -0.38 3.89 26.06
N SER A 175 -1.27 3.00 26.48
CA SER A 175 -1.39 2.55 27.88
C SER A 175 -1.70 1.05 28.00
N ALA A 176 -1.64 0.30 26.90
CA ALA A 176 -1.65 -1.15 26.91
C ALA A 176 -0.25 -1.61 26.53
N GLU A 177 0.38 -2.43 27.38
CA GLU A 177 1.63 -3.13 27.12
C GLU A 177 1.51 -3.84 25.77
N LYS A 178 2.06 -3.21 24.72
CA LYS A 178 2.28 -3.88 23.44
C LYS A 178 3.42 -4.85 23.70
N ASN A 179 3.11 -6.16 23.71
CA ASN A 179 4.14 -7.19 23.55
C ASN A 179 5.03 -6.80 22.35
N ASP A 180 6.35 -6.83 22.56
CA ASP A 180 7.43 -6.35 21.69
C ASP A 180 7.55 -7.06 20.30
N ALA A 181 6.46 -7.17 19.53
CA ALA A 181 6.47 -7.81 18.22
C ALA A 181 5.89 -6.97 17.06
N GLN A 182 5.31 -5.79 17.32
CA GLN A 182 4.80 -4.95 16.23
C GLN A 182 4.93 -3.45 16.56
N SER A 183 6.17 -2.98 16.69
CA SER A 183 6.46 -1.55 16.57
C SER A 183 6.23 -1.16 15.11
N SER A 184 5.03 -0.66 14.78
CA SER A 184 4.68 -0.22 13.44
C SER A 184 5.41 1.09 13.13
N CYS A 185 6.66 0.99 12.70
CA CYS A 185 7.28 2.05 11.91
C CYS A 185 6.40 2.35 10.70
N PRO A 186 6.29 3.63 10.31
CA PRO A 186 5.58 3.99 9.10
C PRO A 186 6.03 3.15 7.92
N LEU A 187 5.09 2.54 7.19
CA LEU A 187 5.49 1.83 5.98
C LEU A 187 5.77 2.88 4.90
N PRO A 188 7.00 2.90 4.36
CA PRO A 188 7.45 3.92 3.42
C PRO A 188 6.70 3.84 2.08
N LEU A 189 6.68 4.92 1.30
CA LEU A 189 6.11 4.92 -0.04
C LEU A 189 6.99 4.11 -0.99
N SER A 190 6.40 3.16 -1.74
CA SER A 190 7.09 2.54 -2.86
C SER A 190 7.24 3.53 -4.00
N VAL A 191 8.46 3.66 -4.51
CA VAL A 191 8.79 4.41 -5.73
C VAL A 191 8.96 3.49 -6.93
N LEU A 192 9.10 2.17 -6.72
CA LEU A 192 9.37 1.21 -7.79
C LEU A 192 8.13 0.46 -8.28
N PHE A 193 7.29 -0.05 -7.37
CA PHE A 193 6.16 -0.90 -7.77
C PHE A 193 4.93 -0.83 -6.84
N GLY A 194 3.76 -1.02 -7.44
CA GLY A 194 2.51 -1.31 -6.75
C GLY A 194 2.37 -2.80 -6.44
N SER A 195 1.59 -3.11 -5.42
CA SER A 195 1.31 -4.47 -4.97
C SER A 195 0.01 -4.99 -5.60
N LYS A 196 0.04 -6.08 -6.38
CA LYS A 196 -1.17 -6.66 -6.99
C LYS A 196 -1.91 -7.54 -6.00
N LYS A 197 -3.02 -7.03 -5.45
CA LYS A 197 -3.84 -7.76 -4.47
C LYS A 197 -4.75 -8.84 -5.05
N SER A 198 -5.12 -8.77 -6.32
CA SER A 198 -6.02 -9.75 -6.94
C SER A 198 -5.45 -11.18 -6.96
N LYS A 199 -4.18 -11.35 -6.61
CA LYS A 199 -3.49 -12.65 -6.55
C LYS A 199 -2.88 -12.91 -5.16
N ASP A 200 -3.56 -12.50 -4.09
CA ASP A 200 -3.10 -12.74 -2.71
C ASP A 200 -2.85 -14.24 -2.39
N PHE A 201 -3.47 -15.17 -3.15
CA PHE A 201 -3.15 -16.60 -3.07
C PHE A 201 -1.69 -16.93 -3.42
N LEU A 202 -1.07 -16.21 -4.36
CA LEU A 202 0.35 -16.38 -4.69
C LEU A 202 1.25 -15.97 -3.53
N ARG A 203 0.87 -14.95 -2.75
CA ARG A 203 1.60 -14.57 -1.54
C ARG A 203 1.53 -15.66 -0.49
N ARG A 204 0.38 -16.31 -0.33
CA ARG A 204 0.23 -17.46 0.57
C ARG A 204 1.07 -18.66 0.15
N GLU A 205 1.04 -18.99 -1.14
CA GLU A 205 1.89 -20.06 -1.70
C GLU A 205 3.38 -19.75 -1.45
N TYR A 206 3.80 -18.51 -1.70
CA TYR A 206 5.17 -18.10 -1.47
C TYR A 206 5.55 -18.07 0.03
N LYS A 207 4.66 -17.59 0.90
CA LYS A 207 4.84 -17.62 2.36
C LYS A 207 5.01 -19.05 2.86
N HIS A 208 4.18 -19.98 2.37
CA HIS A 208 4.28 -21.40 2.70
C HIS A 208 5.62 -22.00 2.22
N PHE A 209 6.04 -21.64 0.99
CA PHE A 209 7.33 -22.04 0.44
C PHE A 209 8.52 -21.56 1.30
N LEU A 210 8.47 -20.32 1.81
CA LEU A 210 9.48 -19.77 2.72
C LEU A 210 9.46 -20.43 4.10
N GLY A 211 8.29 -20.80 4.62
CA GLY A 211 8.16 -21.49 5.92
C GLY A 211 8.89 -22.84 5.99
N GLY A 212 9.21 -23.44 4.84
CA GLY A 212 9.95 -24.69 4.73
C GLY A 212 11.43 -24.58 4.38
N ASN A 213 11.95 -23.39 3.99
CA ASN A 213 13.30 -23.25 3.43
C ASN A 213 13.96 -21.91 3.84
N ALA A 214 15.28 -21.92 4.02
CA ALA A 214 16.04 -20.66 4.11
C ALA A 214 15.97 -19.92 2.77
N ALA A 215 15.59 -18.64 2.80
CA ALA A 215 15.50 -17.82 1.59
C ALA A 215 16.89 -17.57 0.99
N THR A 216 17.17 -18.24 -0.14
CA THR A 216 18.34 -17.97 -0.99
C THR A 216 17.89 -17.31 -2.29
N LEU A 217 18.74 -16.52 -2.92
CA LEU A 217 18.42 -15.90 -4.21
C LEU A 217 17.97 -16.94 -5.24
N GLN A 218 18.67 -18.08 -5.32
CA GLN A 218 18.28 -19.22 -6.17
C GLN A 218 16.85 -19.69 -5.87
N SER A 219 16.48 -19.90 -4.61
CA SER A 219 15.15 -20.38 -4.25
C SER A 219 14.04 -19.38 -4.61
N VAL A 220 14.30 -18.08 -4.43
CA VAL A 220 13.37 -17.00 -4.75
C VAL A 220 13.17 -16.90 -6.26
N VAL A 221 14.26 -16.86 -7.02
CA VAL A 221 14.20 -16.81 -8.49
C VAL A 221 13.52 -18.07 -9.02
N SER A 222 13.86 -19.26 -8.53
CA SER A 222 13.23 -20.52 -8.95
C SER A 222 11.71 -20.51 -8.73
N PHE A 223 11.24 -20.01 -7.58
CA PHE A 223 9.81 -19.90 -7.31
C PHE A 223 9.12 -18.93 -8.28
N TRP A 224 9.61 -17.69 -8.35
CA TRP A 224 8.96 -16.62 -9.10
C TRP A 224 9.19 -16.66 -10.61
N THR A 225 10.00 -17.59 -11.09
CA THR A 225 10.18 -17.87 -12.52
C THR A 225 9.65 -19.25 -12.93
N LYS A 226 9.03 -19.99 -11.99
CA LYS A 226 8.62 -21.40 -12.18
C LYS A 226 9.77 -22.24 -12.74
N ASN A 227 10.92 -22.21 -12.06
CA ASN A 227 12.18 -22.84 -12.43
C ASN A 227 12.68 -22.38 -13.82
N HIS A 228 12.77 -21.06 -14.02
CA HIS A 228 13.23 -20.41 -15.26
C HIS A 228 12.38 -20.74 -16.52
N SER A 229 11.13 -21.19 -16.34
CA SER A 229 10.20 -21.39 -17.45
C SER A 229 9.38 -20.15 -17.77
N GLN A 230 9.25 -19.22 -16.82
CA GLN A 230 8.46 -17.99 -16.92
C GLN A 230 9.16 -16.82 -16.19
N ASP A 231 10.19 -16.25 -16.80
CA ASP A 231 11.01 -15.17 -16.24
C ASP A 231 10.22 -13.90 -15.83
N ASN A 232 9.03 -13.74 -16.39
CA ASN A 232 8.11 -12.62 -16.15
C ASN A 232 7.00 -12.92 -15.13
N PHE A 233 6.97 -14.11 -14.53
CA PHE A 233 5.90 -14.49 -13.60
C PHE A 233 5.88 -13.62 -12.32
N VAL A 234 6.99 -12.96 -11.99
CA VAL A 234 7.06 -11.98 -10.89
C VAL A 234 6.08 -10.81 -11.04
N TRP A 235 5.70 -10.44 -12.27
CA TRP A 235 4.70 -9.38 -12.52
C TRP A 235 3.29 -9.78 -12.11
N GLU A 236 3.06 -11.02 -11.71
CA GLU A 236 1.80 -11.45 -11.11
C GLU A 236 1.66 -10.97 -9.66
N LEU A 237 2.78 -10.68 -8.99
CA LEU A 237 2.84 -10.16 -7.63
C LEU A 237 2.82 -8.62 -7.58
N VAL A 238 3.54 -7.98 -8.49
CA VAL A 238 3.75 -6.51 -8.49
C VAL A 238 3.49 -5.89 -9.87
N GLU A 239 3.26 -4.58 -9.88
CA GLU A 239 3.19 -3.76 -11.10
C GLU A 239 4.15 -2.57 -10.99
N PRO A 240 4.89 -2.20 -12.05
CA PRO A 240 5.72 -1.01 -11.99
C PRO A 240 4.92 0.26 -11.68
N GLN A 241 5.48 1.17 -10.88
CA GLN A 241 4.90 2.49 -10.63
C GLN A 241 4.91 3.35 -11.89
N LEU A 242 4.27 4.53 -11.84
CA LEU A 242 4.43 5.52 -12.90
C LEU A 242 5.82 6.14 -12.84
N GLN A 243 6.35 6.50 -14.01
CA GLN A 243 7.53 7.35 -14.06
C GLN A 243 7.25 8.66 -13.31
N PRO A 244 8.14 9.05 -12.38
CA PRO A 244 8.02 10.32 -11.69
C PRO A 244 8.03 11.51 -12.66
N VAL A 245 7.42 12.62 -12.23
CA VAL A 245 7.44 13.90 -12.96
C VAL A 245 8.44 14.86 -12.32
N ASP A 246 8.55 14.80 -10.99
CA ASP A 246 9.42 15.67 -10.22
C ASP A 246 10.88 15.24 -10.40
N SER A 247 11.78 16.22 -10.56
CA SER A 247 13.19 15.95 -10.79
C SER A 247 13.84 15.21 -9.61
N ALA A 248 13.45 15.52 -8.37
CA ALA A 248 14.01 14.84 -7.20
C ALA A 248 13.57 13.37 -7.15
N ASP A 249 12.31 13.08 -7.48
CA ASP A 249 11.80 11.71 -7.55
C ASP A 249 12.45 10.92 -8.70
N ILE A 250 12.73 11.57 -9.84
CA ILE A 250 13.48 10.96 -10.96
C ILE A 250 14.88 10.57 -10.51
N GLU A 251 15.62 11.50 -9.89
CA GLU A 251 16.98 11.28 -9.39
C GLU A 251 17.04 10.17 -8.33
N LEU A 252 16.05 10.12 -7.43
CA LEU A 252 15.93 9.06 -6.44
C LEU A 252 15.73 7.69 -7.10
N VAL A 253 14.76 7.57 -8.02
CA VAL A 253 14.47 6.30 -8.70
C VAL A 253 15.67 5.82 -9.52
N ASP A 254 16.34 6.72 -10.25
CA ASP A 254 17.53 6.37 -11.01
C ASP A 254 18.67 5.90 -10.09
N SER A 255 18.83 6.52 -8.92
CA SER A 255 19.84 6.13 -7.93
C SER A 255 19.54 4.80 -7.26
N VAL A 256 18.27 4.54 -6.93
CA VAL A 256 17.81 3.25 -6.43
C VAL A 256 18.10 2.13 -7.43
N ARG A 257 17.76 2.33 -8.71
CA ARG A 257 17.98 1.33 -9.75
C ARG A 257 19.45 1.08 -10.03
N ARG A 258 20.27 2.13 -10.10
CA ARG A 258 21.72 2.02 -10.28
C ARG A 258 22.36 1.22 -9.15
N LEU A 259 21.99 1.52 -7.91
CA LEU A 259 22.46 0.79 -6.74
C LEU A 259 22.00 -0.67 -6.78
N LEU A 260 20.74 -0.93 -7.11
CA LEU A 260 20.20 -2.29 -7.20
C LEU A 260 20.94 -3.14 -8.24
N ARG A 261 21.26 -2.57 -9.41
CA ARG A 261 22.08 -3.22 -10.44
C ARG A 261 23.48 -3.52 -9.94
N SER A 262 24.12 -2.56 -9.25
CA SER A 262 25.43 -2.78 -8.63
C SER A 262 25.41 -3.87 -7.56
N LEU A 263 24.34 -3.97 -6.76
CA LEU A 263 24.17 -5.03 -5.77
C LEU A 263 24.03 -6.41 -6.45
N ILE A 264 23.23 -6.49 -7.52
CA ILE A 264 23.06 -7.72 -8.31
C ILE A 264 24.40 -8.16 -8.92
N GLU A 265 25.15 -7.22 -9.52
CA GLU A 265 26.45 -7.50 -10.14
C GLU A 265 27.52 -7.93 -9.12
N ALA A 266 27.47 -7.39 -7.90
CA ALA A 266 28.40 -7.73 -6.82
C ALA A 266 28.01 -9.00 -6.03
N ASP A 267 26.84 -9.57 -6.28
CA ASP A 267 26.36 -10.78 -5.62
C ASP A 267 26.80 -12.02 -6.42
N ASP A 268 27.82 -12.73 -5.92
CA ASP A 268 28.32 -13.97 -6.54
C ASP A 268 27.20 -15.02 -6.73
N HIS A 269 26.15 -14.98 -5.90
CA HIS A 269 25.01 -15.89 -6.00
C HIS A 269 23.98 -15.45 -7.05
N ALA A 270 24.08 -14.23 -7.59
CA ALA A 270 23.22 -13.78 -8.68
C ALA A 270 23.74 -14.26 -10.04
N SER A 271 25.05 -14.50 -10.16
CA SER A 271 25.67 -14.98 -11.40
C SER A 271 25.10 -16.34 -11.81
N GLY A 272 24.51 -16.40 -13.00
CA GLY A 272 23.86 -17.61 -13.53
C GLY A 272 22.47 -17.89 -12.97
N VAL A 273 22.00 -17.11 -11.99
CA VAL A 273 20.65 -17.20 -11.41
C VAL A 273 19.75 -16.13 -11.98
N ILE A 274 20.18 -14.86 -11.95
CA ILE A 274 19.52 -13.79 -12.68
C ILE A 274 20.17 -13.73 -14.06
N SER A 275 19.44 -14.11 -15.11
CA SER A 275 19.96 -14.09 -16.47
C SER A 275 20.07 -12.67 -17.02
N GLU A 276 20.94 -12.46 -18.01
CA GLU A 276 21.02 -11.16 -18.72
C GLU A 276 19.65 -10.77 -19.31
N ASP A 277 18.88 -11.74 -19.83
CA ASP A 277 17.53 -11.53 -20.36
C ASP A 277 16.56 -10.98 -19.28
N MET A 278 16.70 -11.38 -18.01
CA MET A 278 15.92 -10.85 -16.88
C MET A 278 16.33 -9.43 -16.48
N MET A 279 17.54 -8.99 -16.85
CA MET A 279 18.04 -7.65 -16.52
C MET A 279 17.62 -6.58 -17.54
N LEU A 280 17.11 -7.02 -18.70
CA LEU A 280 16.54 -6.15 -19.73
C LEU A 280 15.21 -5.57 -19.26
N THR A 281 15.05 -4.26 -19.44
CA THR A 281 13.77 -3.60 -19.22
C THR A 281 12.80 -3.84 -20.38
N SER A 282 11.57 -3.36 -20.23
CA SER A 282 10.55 -3.42 -21.28
C SER A 282 10.94 -2.64 -22.54
N SER A 283 11.74 -1.58 -22.40
CA SER A 283 12.23 -0.79 -23.53
C SER A 283 13.46 -1.41 -24.22
N GLU A 284 14.23 -2.24 -23.52
CA GLU A 284 15.46 -2.88 -24.01
C GLU A 284 15.23 -4.26 -24.62
N SER A 285 14.16 -4.97 -24.22
CA SER A 285 13.88 -6.32 -24.71
C SER A 285 13.19 -6.33 -26.09
N ALA A 286 13.92 -6.74 -27.13
CA ALA A 286 13.36 -6.94 -28.48
C ALA A 286 12.40 -8.15 -28.58
N LYS A 287 12.38 -9.06 -27.57
CA LYS A 287 11.52 -10.25 -27.54
C LYS A 287 10.08 -9.96 -27.10
N TYR A 288 9.80 -8.77 -26.56
CA TYR A 288 8.49 -8.41 -26.05
C TYR A 288 8.10 -6.98 -26.43
N PRO A 289 7.55 -6.76 -27.65
CA PRO A 289 6.51 -5.77 -27.71
C PRO A 289 5.39 -6.30 -26.83
N GLY A 290 5.17 -5.67 -25.67
CA GLY A 290 3.99 -5.96 -24.88
C GLY A 290 2.78 -6.03 -25.80
N GLU A 291 2.12 -7.19 -25.82
CA GLU A 291 0.70 -7.26 -26.09
C GLU A 291 -0.03 -6.50 -24.99
N CYS A 292 0.04 -5.18 -25.10
CA CYS A 292 -0.98 -4.24 -24.70
C CYS A 292 -0.86 -3.07 -25.69
N CYS A 293 -1.60 -3.21 -26.80
CA CYS A 293 -1.87 -2.20 -27.82
C CYS A 293 -0.74 -1.90 -28.83
N LYS A 294 -0.46 -2.83 -29.74
CA LYS A 294 0.02 -2.46 -31.08
C LYS A 294 -1.17 -2.20 -32.01
N ASN A 295 -1.49 -0.93 -32.26
CA ASN A 295 -2.09 -0.55 -33.53
C ASN A 295 -0.96 -0.13 -34.46
N SER A 296 -0.76 -0.93 -35.50
CA SER A 296 0.06 -0.63 -36.66
C SER A 296 -0.47 0.60 -37.41
N HIS A 297 0.47 1.41 -37.91
CA HIS A 297 0.27 2.53 -38.83
C HIS A 297 -0.42 3.78 -38.27
N ASP A 298 0.38 4.74 -37.80
CA ASP A 298 0.35 6.08 -38.42
C ASP A 298 1.57 6.91 -38.01
N SER A 299 2.38 7.25 -39.02
CA SER A 299 3.45 8.23 -38.93
C SER A 299 2.83 9.63 -38.90
N ARG A 300 2.56 10.16 -37.69
CA ARG A 300 2.54 11.59 -37.29
C ARG A 300 1.69 11.76 -36.02
N GLY A 301 2.30 12.25 -34.93
CA GLY A 301 1.58 12.84 -33.79
C GLY A 301 1.75 12.09 -32.48
N GLY A 302 2.04 12.85 -31.42
CA GLY A 302 2.46 12.37 -30.10
C GLY A 302 1.59 11.26 -29.52
N SER A 303 2.21 10.11 -29.24
CA SER A 303 1.58 8.98 -28.57
C SER A 303 1.94 9.00 -27.10
N SER A 304 0.95 9.20 -26.23
CA SER A 304 1.05 8.90 -24.80
C SER A 304 1.05 7.37 -24.60
N ALA A 305 2.11 6.71 -25.04
CA ALA A 305 2.44 5.36 -24.57
C ALA A 305 2.74 5.46 -23.06
N GLY A 306 2.20 4.53 -22.28
CA GLY A 306 2.07 4.63 -20.82
C GLY A 306 3.37 4.99 -20.10
N ARG A 307 3.29 5.93 -19.16
CA ARG A 307 4.40 6.36 -18.30
C ARG A 307 4.70 5.30 -17.23
N SER A 308 4.87 4.04 -17.60
CA SER A 308 5.27 2.99 -16.67
C SER A 308 6.76 3.14 -16.38
N LEU A 309 7.15 2.98 -15.12
CA LEU A 309 8.55 2.90 -14.73
C LEU A 309 9.16 1.68 -15.42
N ASP A 310 10.33 1.90 -16.01
CA ASP A 310 11.00 0.90 -16.83
C ASP A 310 11.99 0.09 -15.99
N ILE A 311 11.47 -0.80 -15.14
CA ILE A 311 12.24 -1.68 -14.23
C ILE A 311 12.24 -3.13 -14.74
N SER A 312 13.36 -3.85 -14.58
CA SER A 312 13.51 -5.22 -15.08
C SER A 312 12.95 -6.28 -14.11
N PRO A 313 12.58 -7.48 -14.61
CA PRO A 313 12.21 -8.60 -13.75
C PRO A 313 13.31 -8.97 -12.73
N GLY A 314 14.58 -8.90 -13.14
CA GLY A 314 15.74 -9.19 -12.28
C GLY A 314 15.86 -8.21 -11.12
N GLU A 315 15.65 -6.91 -11.37
CA GLU A 315 15.60 -5.88 -10.33
C GLU A 315 14.50 -6.20 -9.29
N VAL A 316 13.30 -6.56 -9.74
CA VAL A 316 12.18 -6.92 -8.85
C VAL A 316 12.46 -8.22 -8.07
N LEU A 317 12.97 -9.26 -8.72
CA LEU A 317 13.31 -10.53 -8.10
C LEU A 317 14.35 -10.36 -6.99
N TYR A 318 15.32 -9.47 -7.19
CA TYR A 318 16.32 -9.16 -6.18
C TYR A 318 15.71 -8.46 -4.96
N ILE A 319 14.75 -7.54 -5.15
CA ILE A 319 14.04 -6.92 -4.03
C ILE A 319 13.17 -7.94 -3.28
N ILE A 320 12.52 -8.87 -3.98
CA ILE A 320 11.78 -9.97 -3.32
C ILE A 320 12.74 -10.86 -2.53
N TYR A 321 13.93 -11.15 -3.06
CA TYR A 321 14.97 -11.87 -2.32
C TYR A 321 15.34 -11.13 -1.03
N LEU A 322 15.61 -9.83 -1.11
CA LEU A 322 15.86 -8.99 0.06
C LEU A 322 14.68 -9.02 1.06
N ALA A 323 13.44 -8.95 0.56
CA ALA A 323 12.23 -9.03 1.37
C ALA A 323 12.10 -10.36 2.12
N SER A 324 12.59 -11.45 1.53
CA SER A 324 12.56 -12.80 2.13
C SER A 324 13.68 -13.05 3.14
N LEU A 325 14.65 -12.14 3.27
CA LEU A 325 15.70 -12.21 4.29
C LEU A 325 15.24 -11.58 5.62
N PRO A 326 15.77 -12.07 6.77
CA PRO A 326 15.65 -11.38 8.05
C PRO A 326 16.16 -9.93 7.97
N PRO A 327 15.60 -8.98 8.75
CA PRO A 327 15.95 -7.55 8.66
C PRO A 327 17.45 -7.25 8.73
N ASP A 328 18.18 -7.92 9.62
CA ASP A 328 19.63 -7.71 9.76
C ASP A 328 20.42 -8.22 8.56
N ALA A 329 20.06 -9.39 8.03
CA ALA A 329 20.68 -9.96 6.84
C ALA A 329 20.41 -9.09 5.61
N ARG A 330 19.18 -8.63 5.45
CA ARG A 330 18.78 -7.69 4.40
C ARG A 330 19.62 -6.41 4.45
N ARG A 331 19.75 -5.81 5.64
CA ARG A 331 20.57 -4.61 5.83
C ARG A 331 22.04 -4.87 5.49
N ASN A 332 22.59 -6.01 5.91
CA ASN A 332 23.97 -6.36 5.61
C ASN A 332 24.23 -6.51 4.10
N VAL A 333 23.28 -7.02 3.32
CA VAL A 333 23.41 -7.09 1.86
C VAL A 333 23.44 -5.68 1.24
N VAL A 334 22.49 -4.82 1.61
CA VAL A 334 22.38 -3.46 1.04
C VAL A 334 23.58 -2.57 1.41
N TYR A 335 24.21 -2.81 2.56
CA TYR A 335 25.35 -2.02 3.06
C TYR A 335 26.72 -2.72 2.93
N LYS A 336 26.80 -3.87 2.25
CA LYS A 336 27.99 -4.75 2.23
C LYS A 336 29.30 -4.06 1.77
N ASN A 337 29.21 -3.02 0.93
CA ASN A 337 30.35 -2.34 0.30
C ASN A 337 30.38 -0.82 0.58
N SER A 338 30.05 -0.39 1.81
CA SER A 338 29.93 1.03 2.19
C SER A 338 31.26 1.82 2.18
N ILE A 339 31.79 2.08 0.98
CA ILE A 339 32.91 3.02 0.76
C ILE A 339 32.37 4.45 0.57
N ASP A 340 31.13 4.60 0.08
CA ASP A 340 30.47 5.89 -0.18
C ASP A 340 29.24 6.08 0.73
N ASP A 341 29.44 6.19 2.04
CA ASP A 341 28.40 6.62 3.00
C ASP A 341 28.31 8.15 3.13
N ASP A 342 29.24 8.89 2.50
CA ASP A 342 29.26 10.35 2.45
C ASP A 342 28.39 10.94 1.31
N ASP A 343 27.86 10.10 0.42
CA ASP A 343 26.92 10.51 -0.63
C ASP A 343 25.46 10.40 -0.14
N ASP A 344 24.80 11.56 0.00
CA ASP A 344 23.41 11.67 0.44
C ASP A 344 22.46 10.88 -0.46
N ASP A 345 22.71 10.86 -1.77
CA ASP A 345 21.87 10.18 -2.74
C ASP A 345 21.98 8.65 -2.63
N ALA A 346 23.21 8.14 -2.45
CA ALA A 346 23.46 6.72 -2.21
C ALA A 346 22.80 6.25 -0.89
N ARG A 347 22.87 7.07 0.16
CA ARG A 347 22.22 6.78 1.44
C ARG A 347 20.70 6.76 1.33
N MET A 348 20.11 7.71 0.61
CA MET A 348 18.67 7.73 0.33
C MET A 348 18.25 6.52 -0.50
N ALA A 349 19.01 6.16 -1.52
CA ALA A 349 18.76 4.97 -2.34
C ALA A 349 18.82 3.67 -1.53
N ARG A 350 19.82 3.49 -0.65
CA ARG A 350 19.91 2.33 0.25
C ARG A 350 18.70 2.23 1.17
N LYS A 351 18.31 3.36 1.77
CA LYS A 351 17.10 3.42 2.61
C LYS A 351 15.87 3.01 1.79
N GLN A 352 15.71 3.57 0.60
CA GLN A 352 14.57 3.25 -0.26
C GLN A 352 14.55 1.76 -0.67
N ILE A 353 15.69 1.12 -0.95
CA ILE A 353 15.71 -0.34 -1.24
C ILE A 353 15.21 -1.16 -0.05
N LEU A 354 15.63 -0.81 1.18
CA LEU A 354 15.15 -1.49 2.39
C LEU A 354 13.65 -1.28 2.59
N ASP A 355 13.18 -0.07 2.29
CA ASP A 355 11.79 0.35 2.34
C ASP A 355 10.92 -0.48 1.37
N GLU A 356 11.36 -0.63 0.11
CA GLU A 356 10.69 -1.48 -0.90
C GLU A 356 10.60 -2.95 -0.43
N ALA A 357 11.70 -3.48 0.10
CA ALA A 357 11.73 -4.84 0.61
C ALA A 357 10.83 -5.02 1.85
N ALA A 358 10.73 -4.01 2.72
CA ALA A 358 9.84 -4.03 3.87
C ALA A 358 8.36 -4.05 3.47
N LEU A 359 7.98 -3.32 2.42
CA LEU A 359 6.63 -3.35 1.88
C LEU A 359 6.24 -4.74 1.36
N ILE A 360 7.14 -5.40 0.62
CA ILE A 360 6.89 -6.77 0.14
C ILE A 360 6.80 -7.75 1.32
N SER A 361 7.74 -7.68 2.27
CA SER A 361 7.74 -8.53 3.48
C SER A 361 6.41 -8.41 4.23
N TYR A 362 5.96 -7.18 4.47
CA TYR A 362 4.69 -6.91 5.14
C TYR A 362 3.49 -7.45 4.36
N ALA A 363 3.47 -7.27 3.03
CA ALA A 363 2.39 -7.78 2.18
C ALA A 363 2.32 -9.32 2.16
N ILE A 364 3.46 -10.01 2.27
CA ILE A 364 3.54 -11.46 2.40
C ILE A 364 3.12 -11.90 3.81
N GLU A 365 3.60 -11.25 4.86
CA GLU A 365 3.27 -11.62 6.24
C GLU A 365 1.77 -11.48 6.54
N THR A 366 1.14 -10.44 6.02
CA THR A 366 -0.27 -10.10 6.28
C THR A 366 -1.27 -10.68 5.28
N CYS A 367 -0.83 -11.52 4.33
CA CYS A 367 -1.72 -12.10 3.31
C CYS A 367 -2.79 -13.06 3.87
N ASP A 368 -2.66 -13.48 5.13
CA ASP A 368 -3.60 -14.37 5.83
C ASP A 368 -4.56 -13.61 6.75
N ALA A 369 -4.43 -12.28 6.88
CA ALA A 369 -5.13 -11.50 7.88
C ALA A 369 -6.67 -11.49 7.71
N ASP A 370 -7.19 -11.91 6.55
CA ASP A 370 -8.61 -11.91 6.23
C ASP A 370 -9.16 -13.27 5.75
N VAL A 371 -8.46 -14.38 6.01
CA VAL A 371 -8.97 -15.74 5.73
C VAL A 371 -9.70 -16.31 6.95
#